data_AF-A0A2A9M4D7-F1
#
_entry.id   AF-A0A2A9M4D7-F1
#
_cell.length_a   1.000
_cell.length_b   1.000
_cell.length_c   1.000
_cell.angle_alpha   90.00
_cell.angle_beta   90.00
_cell.angle_gamma   90.00
#
_symmetry.space_group_name_H-M   'P 1'
#
loop_
_entity.id
_entity.type
_entity.pdbx_description
1 polymer ?
#
loop_
_entity_poly.entity_id
_entity_poly.type
_entity_poly.pdbx_seq_one_letter_code
_entity_poly.pdbx_strand_id
1 'polypeptide(L)'
;MLSALSIVVSSVYLKNQHLYTSCTNIMTFTLVVAFLIYVELSHPDNSIPVNRFVTPLHIVPEWYFLAYYAVLKVIPSKTGGLLVFMLSTCQ
;
A
#
# COMPACT_ATOMS: atom_id res chain seq x y z
N MET A 1 -10.19 5.97 -45.89
CA MET A 1 -8.70 5.99 -45.88
C MET A 1 -8.15 6.90 -44.77
N LEU A 2 -8.57 8.16 -44.67
CA LEU A 2 -8.14 9.08 -43.60
C LEU A 2 -8.45 8.58 -42.17
N SER A 3 -9.63 7.97 -41.97
CA SER A 3 -10.05 7.41 -40.67
C SER A 3 -9.21 6.20 -40.22
N ALA A 4 -8.79 5.34 -41.15
CA ALA A 4 -7.94 4.19 -40.85
C ALA A 4 -6.51 4.64 -40.46
N LEU A 5 -5.99 5.68 -41.14
CA LEU A 5 -4.69 6.26 -40.82
C LEU A 5 -4.70 6.92 -39.42
N SER A 6 -5.75 7.67 -39.08
CA SER A 6 -5.88 8.29 -37.75
C SER A 6 -5.97 7.25 -36.62
N ILE A 7 -6.63 6.10 -36.85
CA ILE A 7 -6.72 5.00 -35.88
C ILE A 7 -5.35 4.36 -35.66
N VAL A 8 -4.61 4.08 -36.73
CA VAL A 8 -3.26 3.49 -36.64
C VAL A 8 -2.29 4.44 -35.93
N VAL A 9 -2.31 5.73 -36.27
CA VAL A 9 -1.48 6.75 -35.60
C VAL A 9 -1.82 6.85 -34.11
N SER A 10 -3.10 6.84 -33.75
CA SER A 10 -3.53 6.90 -32.35
C SER A 10 -3.15 5.64 -31.56
N SER A 11 -3.21 4.44 -32.17
CA SER A 11 -2.79 3.18 -31.54
C SER A 11 -1.27 3.15 -31.25
N VAL A 12 -0.46 3.64 -32.18
CA VAL A 12 0.98 3.78 -32.00
C VAL A 12 1.31 4.80 -30.90
N TYR A 13 0.58 5.93 -30.86
CA TYR A 13 0.76 6.94 -29.82
C TYR A 13 0.43 6.40 -28.42
N LEU A 14 -0.71 5.70 -28.26
CA LEU A 14 -1.09 5.08 -26.99
C LEU A 14 -0.07 4.05 -26.53
N LYS A 15 0.44 3.20 -27.43
CA LYS A 15 1.47 2.20 -27.09
C LYS A 15 2.75 2.84 -26.56
N ASN A 16 3.20 3.93 -27.19
CA ASN A 16 4.39 4.67 -26.76
C ASN A 16 4.14 5.39 -25.41
N GLN A 17 2.93 5.93 -25.20
CA GLN A 17 2.54 6.54 -23.93
C GLN A 17 2.49 5.52 -22.79
N HIS A 18 1.95 4.31 -23.01
CA HIS A 18 1.96 3.23 -22.04
C HIS A 18 3.38 2.76 -21.71
N LEU A 19 4.26 2.69 -22.70
CA LEU A 19 5.66 2.35 -22.49
C LEU A 19 6.37 3.40 -21.62
N TYR A 20 6.19 4.69 -21.92
CA TYR A 20 6.74 5.78 -21.13
C TYR A 20 6.22 5.78 -19.67
N THR A 21 4.91 5.59 -19.51
CA THR A 21 4.28 5.48 -18.19
C THR A 21 4.79 4.26 -17.41
N SER A 22 5.03 3.14 -18.10
CA SER A 22 5.57 1.93 -17.47
C SER A 22 7.01 2.13 -17.02
N CYS A 23 7.86 2.73 -17.86
CA CYS A 23 9.25 3.03 -17.51
C CYS A 23 9.36 4.01 -16.34
N THR A 24 8.53 5.06 -16.33
CA THR A 24 8.49 6.02 -15.22
C THR A 24 8.02 5.38 -13.93
N ASN A 25 6.96 4.54 -13.97
CA ASN A 25 6.49 3.79 -12.80
C ASN A 25 7.57 2.86 -12.22
N ILE A 26 8.31 2.14 -13.08
CA ILE A 26 9.41 1.27 -12.65
C ILE A 26 10.51 2.10 -11.97
N MET A 27 10.90 3.23 -12.57
CA MET A 27 11.91 4.12 -11.99
C MET A 27 11.45 4.70 -10.65
N THR A 28 10.19 5.12 -10.52
CA THR A 28 9.67 5.63 -9.24
C THR A 28 9.60 4.53 -8.19
N PHE A 29 9.21 3.31 -8.56
CA PHE A 29 9.15 2.18 -7.62
C PHE A 29 10.53 1.82 -7.09
N THR A 30 11.55 1.75 -7.95
CA THR A 30 12.92 1.44 -7.53
C THR A 30 13.50 2.52 -6.63
N LEU A 31 13.22 3.80 -6.90
CA LEU A 31 13.64 4.90 -6.03
C LEU A 31 12.95 4.86 -4.66
N VAL A 32 11.66 4.55 -4.62
CA VAL A 32 10.92 4.40 -3.35
C VAL A 32 11.46 3.23 -2.54
N VAL A 33 11.68 2.06 -3.14
CA VAL A 33 12.25 0.90 -2.44
C VAL A 33 13.66 1.20 -1.93
N ALA A 34 14.49 1.87 -2.74
CA ALA A 34 15.83 2.28 -2.32
C ALA A 34 15.78 3.21 -1.11
N PHE A 35 14.84 4.16 -1.08
CA PHE A 35 14.64 5.04 0.08
C PHE A 35 14.18 4.26 1.33
N LEU A 36 13.21 3.35 1.18
CA LEU A 36 12.66 2.57 2.30
C LEU A 36 13.70 1.67 2.98
N ILE A 37 14.75 1.22 2.28
CA ILE A 37 15.84 0.42 2.87
C ILE A 37 16.61 1.22 3.93
N TYR A 38 16.73 2.54 3.77
CA TYR A 38 17.47 3.40 4.70
C TYR A 38 16.61 3.95 5.85
N VAL A 39 15.28 3.74 5.80
CA VAL A 39 14.36 4.24 6.84
C VAL A 39 13.96 3.09 7.75
N GLU A 40 14.27 3.20 9.03
CA GLU A 40 13.78 2.28 10.05
C GLU A 40 12.29 2.53 10.33
N LEU A 41 11.43 1.77 9.66
CA LEU A 41 9.96 1.85 9.82
C LEU A 41 9.40 0.79 10.77
N SER A 42 10.19 -0.23 11.12
CA SER A 42 9.79 -1.32 11.99
C SER A 42 9.89 -0.94 13.47
N HIS A 43 8.95 -1.41 14.29
CA HIS A 43 9.00 -1.21 15.72
C HIS A 43 10.19 -1.98 16.36
N PRO A 44 10.95 -1.39 17.32
CA PRO A 44 12.12 -2.04 17.93
C PRO A 44 11.79 -3.36 18.64
N ASP A 45 10.58 -3.49 19.18
CA ASP A 45 10.10 -4.72 19.85
C ASP A 45 10.07 -5.94 18.91
N ASN A 46 10.03 -5.75 17.58
CA ASN A 46 10.07 -6.85 16.61
C ASN A 46 11.45 -7.54 16.54
N SER A 47 12.49 -6.94 17.11
CA SER A 47 13.84 -7.54 17.20
C SER A 47 13.99 -8.51 18.38
N ILE A 48 13.02 -8.55 19.30
CA ILE A 48 13.01 -9.44 20.46
C ILE A 48 12.46 -10.82 20.02
N PRO A 49 13.05 -11.96 20.42
CA PRO A 49 12.51 -13.26 20.08
C PRO A 49 11.09 -13.46 20.64
N VAL A 50 10.23 -14.08 19.82
CA VAL A 50 8.82 -14.31 20.16
C VAL A 50 8.66 -15.12 21.44
N ASN A 51 7.84 -14.60 22.36
CA ASN A 51 7.36 -15.31 23.54
C ASN A 51 5.84 -15.40 23.49
N ARG A 52 5.28 -16.62 23.48
CA ARG A 52 3.82 -16.84 23.41
C ARG A 52 3.08 -16.51 24.70
N PHE A 53 3.78 -16.43 25.83
CA PHE A 53 3.16 -16.20 27.14
C PHE A 53 3.24 -14.74 27.60
N VAL A 54 3.94 -13.88 26.87
CA VAL A 54 4.16 -12.48 27.24
C VAL A 54 3.82 -11.59 26.06
N THR A 55 2.99 -10.58 26.29
CA THR A 55 2.73 -9.50 25.32
C THR A 55 3.50 -8.26 25.76
N PRO A 56 4.20 -7.56 24.86
CA PRO A 56 4.83 -6.28 25.16
C PRO A 56 3.80 -5.24 25.60
N LEU A 57 4.20 -4.32 26.50
CA LEU A 57 3.31 -3.30 27.05
C LEU A 57 2.79 -2.34 25.97
N HIS A 58 3.61 -2.01 24.98
CA HIS A 58 3.28 -1.04 23.91
C HIS A 58 3.23 -1.71 22.54
N ILE A 59 2.35 -2.70 22.38
CA ILE A 59 2.13 -3.37 21.08
C ILE A 59 1.36 -2.46 20.12
N VAL A 60 1.99 -2.11 19.00
CA VAL A 60 1.43 -1.26 17.94
C VAL A 60 1.62 -1.98 16.61
N PRO A 61 0.62 -1.97 15.71
CA PRO A 61 0.79 -2.55 14.39
C PRO A 61 1.72 -1.68 13.53
N GLU A 62 2.20 -2.25 12.43
CA GLU A 62 3.02 -1.52 11.47
C GLU A 62 2.30 -0.28 10.90
N TRP A 63 3.08 0.70 10.44
CA TRP A 63 2.62 2.03 10.06
C TRP A 63 1.47 2.04 9.04
N TYR A 64 1.49 1.12 8.08
CA TYR A 64 0.46 0.98 7.04
C TYR A 64 -0.88 0.44 7.58
N PHE A 65 -0.92 -0.10 8.80
CA PHE A 65 -2.13 -0.58 9.46
C PHE A 65 -2.69 0.39 10.52
N LEU A 66 -2.00 1.49 10.83
CA LEU A 66 -2.41 2.42 11.90
C LEU A 66 -3.81 3.01 11.69
N ALA A 67 -4.19 3.32 10.45
CA ALA A 67 -5.52 3.85 10.14
C ALA A 67 -6.64 2.86 10.52
N TYR A 68 -6.46 1.58 10.16
CA TYR A 68 -7.42 0.53 10.48
C TYR A 68 -7.46 0.20 11.97
N TYR A 69 -6.31 0.22 12.63
CA TYR A 69 -6.21 0.05 14.08
C TYR A 69 -6.96 1.14 14.85
N ALA A 70 -6.89 2.39 14.38
CA ALA A 70 -7.65 3.49 14.96
C ALA A 70 -9.17 3.25 14.83
N VAL A 71 -9.65 2.82 13.67
CA VAL A 71 -11.07 2.46 13.45
C VAL A 71 -11.53 1.40 14.45
N LEU A 72 -10.73 0.34 14.64
CA LEU A 72 -11.06 -0.74 15.57
C LEU A 72 -11.05 -0.31 17.04
N LYS A 73 -10.19 0.64 17.43
CA LYS A 73 -10.14 1.17 18.81
C LYS A 73 -11.28 2.13 19.15
N VAL A 74 -11.76 2.88 18.17
CA VAL A 74 -12.81 3.90 18.39
C VAL A 74 -14.17 3.26 18.62
N ILE A 75 -14.44 2.09 18.04
CA ILE A 75 -15.73 1.42 18.12
C ILE A 75 -15.74 0.44 19.31
N PRO A 76 -16.53 0.67 20.37
CA PRO A 76 -16.56 -0.19 21.57
C PRO A 76 -17.37 -1.49 21.36
N SER A 77 -17.50 -1.97 20.12
CA SER A 77 -18.22 -3.21 19.78
C SER A 77 -17.38 -4.11 18.89
N LYS A 78 -17.33 -5.41 19.22
CA LYS A 78 -16.52 -6.39 18.49
C LYS A 78 -17.02 -6.62 17.07
N THR A 79 -18.34 -6.72 16.88
CA THR A 79 -18.98 -6.96 15.57
C THR A 79 -19.06 -5.70 14.71
N GLY A 80 -19.39 -4.55 15.31
CA GLY A 80 -19.45 -3.27 14.60
C GLY A 80 -18.07 -2.80 14.13
N GLY A 81 -17.03 -2.98 14.95
CA GLY A 81 -15.66 -2.67 14.55
C GLY A 81 -15.20 -3.48 13.34
N LEU A 82 -15.50 -4.78 13.31
CA LEU A 82 -15.19 -5.64 12.17
C LEU A 82 -15.92 -5.21 10.89
N LEU A 83 -17.22 -4.88 10.97
CA LEU A 83 -18.00 -4.45 9.80
C LEU A 83 -17.45 -3.16 9.19
N VAL A 84 -17.15 -2.17 10.01
CA VAL A 84 -16.59 -0.88 9.54
C VAL A 84 -15.19 -1.07 8.96
N PHE A 85 -14.36 -1.94 9.57
CA PHE A 85 -13.07 -2.29 9.00
C PHE A 85 -13.21 -2.89 7.58
N MET A 86 -14.10 -3.87 7.38
CA MET A 86 -14.31 -4.50 6.07
C MET A 86 -14.81 -3.50 5.03
N LEU A 87 -15.68 -2.56 5.43
CA LEU A 87 -16.14 -1.48 4.55
C LEU A 87 -15.01 -0.51 4.17
N SER A 88 -14.09 -0.21 5.09
CA SER A 88 -12.95 0.70 4.83
C SER A 88 -11.92 0.12 3.86
N THR A 89 -11.78 -1.19 3.81
CA THR A 89 -10.85 -1.88 2.89
C THR A 89 -11.45 -2.18 1.52
N CYS A 90 -12.79 -2.11 1.39
CA CYS A 90 -13.51 -2.38 0.16
C CYS A 90 -13.79 -1.06 -0.56
N GLN A 91 -12.82 -0.57 -1.33
CA GLN A 91 -12.98 0.58 -2.20
C GLN A 91 -12.36 0.33 -3.56
#